data_AF-A0A534PGG7-F1
#
_entry.id   AF-A0A534PGG7-F1
#
_cell.length_a   1.000
_cell.length_b   1.000
_cell.length_c   1.000
_cell.angle_alpha   90.00
_cell.angle_beta   90.00
_cell.angle_gamma   90.00
#
_symmetry.space_group_name_H-M   'P 1'
#
loop_
_entity.id
_entity.type
_entity.pdbx_description
1 polymer ?
#
loop_
_entity_poly.entity_id
_entity_poly.type
_entity_poly.pdbx_seq_one_letter_code
_entity_poly.pdbx_strand_id
1 'polypeptide(L)'
;ILAGGTDLMVAINARDGIDRIGHVLDIWPLRELRGIEERDGDLRISALATYTDLMRSELIHRRLPALALVSREVGAWAIQNRGTLGGNVCNASPAGDTLPLLLAAEARFVLGGPRGERIVPADEFFLAYRKTALAADELLLRIDVPLGGKLVYRKVGTRRAQSVSRTLVAVARSSRGARIAAGSVAPVPLRCRQAEAAVAQGGDVRAALLRDIAPIDDVRATALYRGRVTGNVLLRLLERS
;
A
#
# COMPACT_ATOMS: atom_id res chain seq x y z
N ILE A 1 0.77 -17.23 9.10
CA ILE A 1 1.58 -16.21 9.81
C ILE A 1 0.63 -15.22 10.49
N LEU A 2 0.83 -14.94 11.78
CA LEU A 2 0.11 -13.93 12.55
C LEU A 2 1.07 -12.81 12.96
N ALA A 3 0.69 -11.56 12.68
CA ALA A 3 1.42 -10.37 13.12
C ALA A 3 0.49 -9.50 14.00
N GLY A 4 -0.09 -8.45 13.40
CA GLY A 4 -1.04 -7.55 14.06
C GLY A 4 -2.39 -8.18 14.41
N GLY A 5 -2.77 -9.25 13.72
CA GLY A 5 -4.06 -9.94 13.89
C GLY A 5 -5.29 -9.14 13.45
N THR A 6 -5.15 -7.89 13.01
CA THR A 6 -6.27 -6.99 12.66
C THR A 6 -7.11 -7.46 11.48
N ASP A 7 -6.54 -8.28 10.60
CA ASP A 7 -7.24 -8.90 9.48
C ASP A 7 -7.43 -10.40 9.69
N LEU A 8 -6.38 -11.13 10.10
CA LEU A 8 -6.43 -12.59 10.26
C LEU A 8 -7.45 -13.02 11.34
N MET A 9 -7.52 -12.32 12.48
CA MET A 9 -8.49 -12.68 13.53
C MET A 9 -9.93 -12.39 13.10
N VAL A 10 -10.15 -11.40 12.25
CA VAL A 10 -11.46 -11.12 11.66
C VAL A 10 -11.87 -12.26 10.71
N ALA A 11 -10.95 -12.72 9.87
CA ALA A 11 -11.19 -13.86 8.98
C ALA A 11 -11.52 -15.13 9.77
N ILE A 12 -10.74 -15.44 10.82
CA ILE A 12 -10.99 -16.57 11.72
C ILE A 12 -12.38 -16.47 12.36
N ASN A 13 -12.72 -15.31 12.94
CA ASN A 13 -14.03 -15.10 13.57
C ASN A 13 -15.20 -15.22 12.58
N ALA A 14 -15.01 -14.75 11.34
CA ALA A 14 -15.98 -14.90 10.27
C ALA A 14 -16.02 -16.30 9.65
N ARG A 15 -15.16 -17.23 10.12
CA ARG A 15 -14.93 -18.56 9.54
C ARG A 15 -14.54 -18.53 8.06
N ASP A 16 -13.96 -17.41 7.60
CA ASP A 16 -13.47 -17.23 6.23
C ASP A 16 -12.12 -17.95 6.07
N GLY A 17 -12.10 -19.01 5.27
CA GLY A 17 -10.88 -19.77 4.96
C GLY A 17 -10.30 -20.56 6.14
N ILE A 18 -11.07 -20.79 7.21
CA ILE A 18 -10.59 -21.45 8.43
C ILE A 18 -10.12 -22.89 8.18
N ASP A 19 -10.74 -23.61 7.24
CA ASP A 19 -10.34 -24.98 6.86
C ASP A 19 -8.91 -25.05 6.27
N ARG A 20 -8.35 -23.90 5.86
CA ARG A 20 -6.99 -23.78 5.33
C ARG A 20 -5.97 -23.41 6.42
N ILE A 21 -6.41 -23.13 7.64
CA ILE A 21 -5.56 -22.68 8.75
C ILE A 21 -5.35 -23.86 9.71
N GLY A 22 -4.36 -24.70 9.41
CA GLY A 22 -3.96 -25.80 10.32
C GLY A 22 -3.10 -25.34 11.50
N HIS A 23 -2.23 -24.34 11.26
CA HIS A 23 -1.33 -23.80 12.26
C HIS A 23 -1.18 -22.28 12.12
N VAL A 24 -0.93 -21.61 13.24
CA VAL A 24 -0.65 -20.18 13.27
C VAL A 24 0.73 -19.96 13.89
N LEU A 25 1.66 -19.46 13.07
CA LEU A 25 2.95 -18.96 13.55
C LEU A 25 2.81 -17.47 13.90
N ASP A 26 2.86 -17.14 15.18
CA ASP A 26 2.90 -15.76 15.67
C ASP A 26 4.32 -15.20 15.57
N ILE A 27 4.49 -14.19 14.73
CA ILE A 27 5.77 -13.49 14.55
C ILE A 27 5.82 -12.18 15.35
N TRP A 28 4.76 -11.80 16.06
CA TRP A 28 4.72 -10.56 16.86
C TRP A 28 5.90 -10.41 17.85
N PRO A 29 6.41 -11.48 18.49
CA PRO A 29 7.54 -11.35 19.41
C PRO A 29 8.89 -11.03 18.74
N LEU A 30 9.03 -11.21 17.43
CA LEU A 30 10.29 -11.00 16.71
C LEU A 30 10.65 -9.51 16.67
N ARG A 31 11.66 -9.11 17.45
CA ARG A 31 12.07 -7.70 17.58
C ARG A 31 12.88 -7.24 16.37
N GLU A 32 13.55 -8.17 15.70
CA GLU A 32 14.36 -8.01 14.51
C GLU A 32 13.53 -7.56 13.30
N LEU A 33 12.23 -7.88 13.31
CA LEU A 33 11.27 -7.43 12.29
C LEU A 33 10.62 -6.09 12.66
N ARG A 34 11.16 -5.35 13.62
CA ARG A 34 10.71 -4.01 14.01
C ARG A 34 11.78 -2.97 13.68
N GLY A 35 11.37 -1.70 13.69
CA GLY A 35 12.24 -0.58 13.44
C GLY A 35 12.07 0.05 12.06
N ILE A 36 12.62 1.26 11.96
CA ILE A 36 12.60 2.11 10.79
C ILE A 36 13.96 2.79 10.75
N GLU A 37 14.72 2.59 9.69
CA GLU A 37 16.05 3.17 9.52
C GLU A 37 16.23 3.71 8.12
N GLU A 38 17.21 4.60 7.94
CA GLU A 38 17.68 5.00 6.63
C GLU A 38 19.00 4.30 6.36
N ARG A 39 19.09 3.63 5.22
CA ARG A 39 20.29 2.89 4.85
C ARG A 39 20.42 2.79 3.34
N ASP A 40 21.63 3.04 2.85
CA ASP A 40 21.98 2.97 1.43
C ASP A 40 21.10 3.86 0.52
N GLY A 41 20.63 5.00 1.05
CA GLY A 41 19.75 5.93 0.32
C GLY A 41 18.27 5.54 0.31
N ASP A 42 17.90 4.42 0.93
CA ASP A 42 16.52 3.98 1.10
C ASP A 42 16.04 4.18 2.53
N LEU A 43 14.73 4.33 2.69
CA LEU A 43 14.06 4.15 3.96
C LEU A 43 13.68 2.67 4.12
N ARG A 44 14.27 1.99 5.10
CA ARG A 44 13.99 0.59 5.41
C ARG A 44 12.99 0.51 6.55
N ILE A 45 11.85 -0.11 6.28
CA ILE A 45 10.75 -0.26 7.22
C ILE A 45 10.55 -1.75 7.47
N SER A 46 10.87 -2.21 8.68
CA SER A 46 10.71 -3.63 9.01
C SER A 46 9.22 -4.04 9.00
N ALA A 47 8.93 -5.29 8.65
CA ALA A 47 7.57 -5.75 8.36
C ALA A 47 6.60 -5.62 9.54
N LEU A 48 7.07 -5.65 10.79
CA LEU A 48 6.26 -5.46 11.99
C LEU A 48 6.20 -4.01 12.48
N ALA A 49 6.71 -3.03 11.73
CA ALA A 49 6.44 -1.62 12.00
C ALA A 49 4.92 -1.38 11.93
N THR A 50 4.35 -0.94 13.04
CA THR A 50 2.92 -0.64 13.15
C THR A 50 2.60 0.72 12.52
N TYR A 51 1.33 0.96 12.20
CA TYR A 51 0.92 2.30 11.77
C TYR A 51 1.24 3.36 12.83
N THR A 52 1.14 3.03 14.11
CA THR A 52 1.58 3.91 15.21
C THR A 52 3.08 4.20 15.17
N ASP A 53 3.92 3.21 14.87
CA ASP A 53 5.37 3.43 14.70
C ASP A 53 5.64 4.38 13.52
N LEU A 54 4.98 4.18 12.38
CA LEU A 54 5.10 5.06 11.21
C LEU A 54 4.67 6.49 11.53
N MET A 55 3.59 6.66 12.29
CA MET A 55 3.07 7.97 12.71
C MET A 55 3.98 8.69 13.70
N ARG A 56 4.75 7.96 14.50
CA ARG A 56 5.62 8.53 15.54
C ARG A 56 7.06 8.70 15.09
N SER A 57 7.47 8.06 13.99
CA SER A 57 8.83 8.11 13.49
C SER A 57 9.19 9.48 12.93
N GLU A 58 10.11 10.18 13.59
CA GLU A 58 10.69 11.43 13.09
C GLU A 58 11.34 11.26 11.72
N LEU A 59 11.95 10.11 11.47
CA LEU A 59 12.55 9.78 10.18
C LEU A 59 11.49 9.72 9.07
N ILE A 60 10.34 9.08 9.32
CA ILE A 60 9.21 9.06 8.37
C ILE A 60 8.70 10.48 8.12
N HIS A 61 8.50 11.29 9.18
CA HIS A 61 8.06 12.69 9.02
C HIS A 61 9.00 13.51 8.16
N ARG A 62 10.31 13.29 8.30
CA ARG A 62 11.33 14.02 7.52
C ARG A 62 11.45 13.51 6.09
N ARG A 63 11.41 12.20 5.87
CA ARG A 63 11.79 11.58 4.58
C ARG A 63 10.62 11.12 3.73
N LEU A 64 9.50 10.74 4.35
CA LEU A 64 8.32 10.23 3.66
C LEU A 64 7.01 10.60 4.42
N PRO A 65 6.73 11.90 4.63
CA PRO A 65 5.62 12.36 5.49
C PRO A 65 4.25 11.85 5.03
N ALA A 66 4.06 11.64 3.73
CA ALA A 66 2.83 11.05 3.19
C ALA A 66 2.52 9.67 3.79
N LEU A 67 3.54 8.87 4.12
CA LEU A 67 3.34 7.55 4.73
C LEU A 67 2.85 7.66 6.17
N ALA A 68 3.36 8.61 6.96
CA ALA A 68 2.83 8.90 8.30
C ALA A 68 1.37 9.40 8.22
N LEU A 69 1.07 10.31 7.28
CA LEU A 69 -0.28 10.85 7.10
C LEU A 69 -1.29 9.78 6.73
N VAL A 70 -1.00 8.92 5.74
CA VAL A 70 -1.94 7.86 5.35
C VAL A 70 -2.13 6.84 6.47
N SER A 71 -1.08 6.56 7.26
CA SER A 71 -1.14 5.65 8.41
C SER A 71 -2.15 6.12 9.46
N ARG A 72 -2.33 7.45 9.63
CA ARG A 72 -3.36 8.03 10.52
C ARG A 72 -4.78 7.78 10.03
N GLU A 73 -4.96 7.56 8.73
CA GLU A 73 -6.27 7.33 8.10
C GLU A 73 -6.66 5.84 8.05
N VAL A 74 -5.75 4.94 8.46
CA VAL A 74 -6.02 3.50 8.53
C VAL A 74 -6.75 3.16 9.82
N GLY A 75 -8.00 2.70 9.71
CA GLY A 75 -8.76 2.17 10.84
C GLY A 75 -8.90 3.15 12.02
N ALA A 76 -9.08 2.59 13.22
CA ALA A 76 -9.08 3.30 14.49
C ALA A 76 -7.72 3.14 15.19
N TRP A 77 -7.46 3.89 16.27
CA TRP A 77 -6.20 3.79 17.03
C TRP A 77 -5.86 2.37 17.48
N ALA A 78 -6.86 1.58 17.89
CA ALA A 78 -6.65 0.18 18.26
C ALA A 78 -6.12 -0.66 17.07
N ILE A 79 -6.61 -0.39 15.86
CA ILE A 79 -6.09 -1.00 14.63
C ILE A 79 -4.70 -0.46 14.32
N GLN A 80 -4.44 0.82 14.52
CA GLN A 80 -3.13 1.42 14.23
C GLN A 80 -2.01 0.91 15.13
N ASN A 81 -2.32 0.61 16.40
CA ASN A 81 -1.39 0.06 17.37
C ASN A 81 -1.00 -1.40 17.12
N ARG A 82 -1.79 -2.14 16.34
CA ARG A 82 -1.58 -3.58 16.07
C ARG A 82 -1.28 -3.86 14.60
N GLY A 83 -1.97 -3.19 13.69
CA GLY A 83 -1.80 -3.31 12.26
C GLY A 83 -0.40 -2.91 11.84
N THR A 84 0.25 -3.79 11.09
CA THR A 84 1.63 -3.61 10.61
C THR A 84 1.64 -3.29 9.13
N LEU A 85 2.66 -2.54 8.69
CA LEU A 85 2.83 -2.23 7.27
C LEU A 85 3.04 -3.53 6.46
N GLY A 86 3.85 -4.45 6.98
CA GLY A 86 4.06 -5.75 6.33
C GLY A 86 2.81 -6.62 6.32
N GLY A 87 2.00 -6.58 7.38
CA GLY A 87 0.69 -7.25 7.40
C GLY A 87 -0.26 -6.70 6.34
N ASN A 88 -0.25 -5.38 6.10
CA ASN A 88 -1.04 -4.77 5.05
C ASN A 88 -0.59 -5.18 3.64
N VAL A 89 0.74 -5.20 3.41
CA VAL A 89 1.34 -5.67 2.16
C VAL A 89 0.97 -7.14 1.91
N CYS A 90 1.17 -8.03 2.88
CA CYS A 90 0.87 -9.45 2.73
C CYS A 90 -0.64 -9.76 2.62
N ASN A 91 -1.51 -8.95 3.23
CA ASN A 91 -2.97 -9.08 3.08
C ASN A 91 -3.43 -8.73 1.65
N ALA A 92 -2.69 -7.87 0.94
CA ALA A 92 -2.93 -7.53 -0.46
C ALA A 92 -4.39 -7.16 -0.78
N SER A 93 -5.03 -6.45 0.14
CA SER A 93 -6.37 -5.91 -0.08
C SER A 93 -6.30 -4.81 -1.14
N PRO A 94 -7.16 -4.80 -2.17
CA PRO A 94 -7.23 -3.70 -3.13
C PRO A 94 -7.51 -2.35 -2.48
N ALA A 95 -8.11 -2.36 -1.28
CA ALA A 95 -8.43 -1.18 -0.49
C ALA A 95 -7.40 -0.89 0.62
N GLY A 96 -6.21 -1.51 0.59
CA GLY A 96 -5.11 -1.19 1.50
C GLY A 96 -4.56 0.20 1.23
N ASP A 97 -4.69 1.12 2.19
CA ASP A 97 -4.43 2.54 1.94
C ASP A 97 -2.94 2.87 1.71
N THR A 98 -2.01 2.11 2.29
CA THR A 98 -0.57 2.35 2.09
C THR A 98 -0.04 1.76 0.79
N LEU A 99 -0.73 0.79 0.19
CA LEU A 99 -0.22 0.05 -0.96
C LEU A 99 0.01 0.95 -2.20
N PRO A 100 -0.91 1.87 -2.57
CA PRO A 100 -0.65 2.80 -3.68
C PRO A 100 0.53 3.73 -3.39
N LEU A 101 0.77 4.13 -2.14
CA LEU A 101 1.95 4.95 -1.80
C LEU A 101 3.25 4.18 -2.02
N LEU A 102 3.29 2.92 -1.60
CA LEU A 102 4.46 2.05 -1.81
C LEU A 102 4.72 1.78 -3.30
N LEU A 103 3.66 1.57 -4.09
CA LEU A 103 3.75 1.43 -5.54
C LEU A 103 4.25 2.69 -6.23
N ALA A 104 3.69 3.86 -5.90
CA ALA A 104 4.13 5.14 -6.46
C ALA A 104 5.57 5.48 -6.05
N ALA A 105 5.99 5.11 -4.83
CA ALA A 105 7.35 5.27 -4.36
C ALA A 105 8.34 4.24 -4.93
N GLU A 106 7.90 3.31 -5.79
CA GLU A 106 8.71 2.23 -6.35
C GLU A 106 9.41 1.41 -5.25
N ALA A 107 8.67 1.13 -4.17
CA ALA A 107 9.17 0.34 -3.05
C ALA A 107 9.57 -1.08 -3.49
N ARG A 108 10.48 -1.67 -2.73
CA ARG A 108 10.94 -3.04 -2.89
C ARG A 108 10.64 -3.82 -1.62
N PHE A 109 10.13 -5.03 -1.78
CA PHE A 109 9.77 -5.92 -0.68
C PHE A 109 10.86 -6.98 -0.55
N VAL A 110 11.49 -7.02 0.61
CA VAL A 110 12.54 -8.01 0.90
C VAL A 110 11.92 -9.20 1.59
N LEU A 111 11.96 -10.33 0.92
CA LEU A 111 11.39 -11.60 1.34
C LEU A 111 12.52 -12.52 1.80
N GLY A 112 12.33 -13.25 2.88
CA GLY A 112 13.31 -14.19 3.41
C GLY A 112 12.70 -15.54 3.72
N GLY A 113 13.46 -16.60 3.46
CA GLY A 113 13.10 -17.97 3.80
C GLY A 113 14.34 -18.87 3.92
N PRO A 114 14.17 -20.20 3.98
CA PRO A 114 15.29 -21.14 4.11
C PRO A 114 16.33 -21.06 2.99
N ARG A 115 15.96 -20.51 1.83
CA ARG A 115 16.84 -20.31 0.67
C ARG A 115 17.57 -18.95 0.65
N GLY A 116 17.41 -18.14 1.68
CA GLY A 116 17.99 -16.80 1.78
C GLY A 116 16.99 -15.67 1.51
N GLU A 117 17.52 -14.48 1.22
CA GLU A 117 16.72 -13.28 0.91
C GLU A 117 16.57 -13.07 -0.60
N ARG A 118 15.41 -12.58 -1.02
CA ARG A 118 15.20 -12.04 -2.36
C ARG A 118 14.39 -10.74 -2.31
N ILE A 119 14.54 -9.94 -3.35
CA ILE A 119 13.89 -8.64 -3.47
C ILE A 119 12.82 -8.72 -4.57
N VAL A 120 11.62 -8.23 -4.27
CA VAL A 120 10.50 -8.15 -5.23
C VAL A 120 10.06 -6.69 -5.37
N PRO A 121 10.02 -6.12 -6.59
CA PRO A 121 9.41 -4.82 -6.83
C PRO A 121 7.94 -4.79 -6.39
N ALA A 122 7.48 -3.69 -5.79
CA ALA A 122 6.10 -3.59 -5.30
C ALA A 122 5.05 -3.84 -6.40
N ASP A 123 5.33 -3.47 -7.64
CA ASP A 123 4.44 -3.67 -8.80
C ASP A 123 4.42 -5.10 -9.35
N GLU A 124 5.34 -5.96 -8.91
CA GLU A 124 5.36 -7.39 -9.22
C GLU A 124 4.84 -8.25 -8.06
N PHE A 125 4.59 -7.65 -6.89
CA PHE A 125 4.20 -8.40 -5.70
C PHE A 125 2.71 -8.76 -5.63
N PHE A 126 1.83 -7.90 -6.14
CA PHE A 126 0.37 -8.09 -6.07
C PHE A 126 -0.13 -8.78 -7.34
N LEU A 127 -0.40 -10.09 -7.26
CA LEU A 127 -0.70 -10.91 -8.44
C LEU A 127 -2.20 -10.97 -8.76
N ALA A 128 -3.04 -11.02 -7.73
CA ALA A 128 -4.49 -11.00 -7.85
C ALA A 128 -5.12 -10.58 -6.50
N TYR A 129 -6.45 -10.53 -6.44
CA TYR A 129 -7.19 -10.25 -5.21
C TYR A 129 -6.70 -11.16 -4.06
N ARG A 130 -6.06 -10.56 -3.03
CA ARG A 130 -5.49 -11.27 -1.88
C ARG A 130 -4.47 -12.36 -2.24
N LYS A 131 -3.81 -12.26 -3.40
CA LYS A 131 -2.75 -13.18 -3.84
C LYS A 131 -1.48 -12.38 -4.10
N THR A 132 -0.39 -12.82 -3.48
CA THR A 132 0.93 -12.16 -3.58
C THR A 132 1.96 -13.08 -4.21
N ALA A 133 3.12 -12.50 -4.54
CA ALA A 133 4.31 -13.24 -4.98
C ALA A 133 5.08 -13.90 -3.81
N LEU A 134 4.56 -13.87 -2.58
CA LEU A 134 5.18 -14.49 -1.40
C LEU A 134 5.03 -16.02 -1.49
N ALA A 135 6.14 -16.75 -1.39
CA ALA A 135 6.09 -18.21 -1.33
C ALA A 135 5.64 -18.71 0.05
N ALA A 136 5.21 -19.97 0.11
CA ALA A 136 4.66 -20.56 1.34
C ALA A 136 5.66 -20.62 2.52
N ASP A 137 6.96 -20.64 2.22
CA ASP A 137 8.06 -20.71 3.18
C ASP A 137 8.83 -19.39 3.32
N GLU A 138 8.23 -18.28 2.86
CA GLU A 138 8.81 -16.95 2.96
C GLU A 138 8.07 -16.05 3.94
N LEU A 139 8.83 -15.11 4.52
CA LEU A 139 8.35 -13.98 5.29
C LEU A 139 8.74 -12.69 4.59
N LEU A 140 7.83 -11.71 4.58
CA LEU A 140 8.21 -10.33 4.32
C LEU A 140 9.04 -9.84 5.51
N LEU A 141 10.31 -9.50 5.28
CA LEU A 141 11.22 -9.04 6.32
C LEU A 141 11.15 -7.52 6.50
N ARG A 142 11.22 -6.79 5.38
CA ARG A 142 11.22 -5.32 5.35
C ARG A 142 10.74 -4.78 4.01
N ILE A 143 10.43 -3.50 4.00
CA ILE A 143 10.01 -2.71 2.85
C ILE A 143 11.05 -1.61 2.67
N ASP A 144 11.77 -1.64 1.56
CA ASP A 144 12.80 -0.67 1.21
C ASP A 144 12.18 0.36 0.26
N VAL A 145 12.06 1.61 0.70
CA VAL A 145 11.44 2.69 -0.06
C VAL A 145 12.52 3.67 -0.54
N PRO A 146 12.73 3.80 -1.86
CA PRO A 146 13.64 4.78 -2.43
C PRO A 146 13.32 6.21 -2.00
N LEU A 147 14.36 6.96 -1.65
CA LEU A 147 14.25 8.39 -1.32
C LEU A 147 14.59 9.27 -2.54
N GLY A 148 14.27 10.56 -2.45
CA GLY A 148 14.60 11.55 -3.49
C GLY A 148 13.43 12.02 -4.34
N GLY A 149 12.19 11.76 -3.94
CA GLY A 149 10.99 12.30 -4.56
C GLY A 149 9.99 12.87 -3.56
N LYS A 150 9.09 13.72 -4.05
CA LYS A 150 7.93 14.22 -3.30
C LYS A 150 6.75 13.27 -3.54
N LEU A 151 6.27 12.65 -2.48
CA LEU A 151 5.08 11.78 -2.52
C LEU A 151 3.88 12.53 -1.97
N VAL A 152 2.80 12.59 -2.74
CA VAL A 152 1.50 13.12 -2.31
C VAL A 152 0.41 12.09 -2.57
N TYR A 153 -0.65 12.11 -1.78
CA TYR A 153 -1.77 11.21 -1.99
C TYR A 153 -3.10 11.90 -1.66
N ARG A 154 -4.19 11.27 -2.09
CA ARG A 154 -5.53 11.60 -1.65
C ARG A 154 -6.37 10.34 -1.54
N LYS A 155 -6.89 10.11 -0.34
CA LYS A 155 -7.93 9.13 -0.05
C LYS A 155 -9.31 9.74 -0.22
N VAL A 156 -10.24 8.99 -0.79
CA VAL A 156 -11.67 9.30 -0.81
C VAL A 156 -12.43 8.15 -0.15
N GLY A 157 -13.05 8.45 0.99
CA GLY A 157 -13.94 7.56 1.73
C GLY A 157 -15.30 8.21 2.00
N THR A 158 -16.16 7.52 2.73
CA THR A 158 -17.48 8.03 3.16
C THR A 158 -17.40 9.05 4.29
N ARG A 159 -16.32 9.02 5.07
CA ARG A 159 -16.05 9.88 6.23
C ARG A 159 -14.55 10.05 6.41
N ARG A 160 -14.14 11.04 7.22
CA ARG A 160 -12.72 11.42 7.41
C ARG A 160 -11.87 10.38 8.16
N ALA A 161 -12.47 9.52 8.97
CA ALA A 161 -11.77 8.52 9.78
C ALA A 161 -12.51 7.17 9.77
N GLN A 162 -11.80 6.06 9.98
CA GLN A 162 -12.37 4.71 10.00
C GLN A 162 -13.25 4.41 8.77
N SER A 163 -12.77 4.76 7.58
CA SER A 163 -13.47 4.55 6.31
C SER A 163 -12.60 3.74 5.36
N VAL A 164 -13.21 2.74 4.71
CA VAL A 164 -12.55 2.00 3.62
C VAL A 164 -12.57 2.87 2.37
N SER A 165 -11.44 2.95 1.68
CA SER A 165 -11.27 3.76 0.47
C SER A 165 -12.22 3.34 -0.65
N ARG A 166 -12.95 4.31 -1.21
CA ARG A 166 -13.59 4.19 -2.53
C ARG A 166 -12.57 4.35 -3.65
N THR A 167 -11.59 5.23 -3.44
CA THR A 167 -10.39 5.36 -4.27
C THR A 167 -9.30 6.01 -3.42
N LEU A 168 -8.06 5.64 -3.69
CA LEU A 168 -6.88 6.35 -3.20
C LEU A 168 -5.92 6.50 -4.36
N VAL A 169 -5.44 7.72 -4.60
CA VAL A 169 -4.44 8.01 -5.63
C VAL A 169 -3.19 8.53 -4.95
N ALA A 170 -2.04 7.98 -5.32
CA ALA A 170 -0.72 8.44 -4.90
C ALA A 170 0.09 8.88 -6.13
N VAL A 171 0.81 9.99 -6.00
CA VAL A 171 1.72 10.52 -7.01
C VAL A 171 3.07 10.79 -6.37
N ALA A 172 4.11 10.11 -6.84
CA ALA A 172 5.49 10.44 -6.51
C ALA A 172 6.12 11.20 -7.67
N ARG A 173 6.76 12.34 -7.39
CA ARG A 173 7.57 13.07 -8.38
C ARG A 173 9.02 13.07 -7.97
N SER A 174 9.90 12.70 -8.90
CA SER A 174 11.35 12.75 -8.75
C SER A 174 11.99 13.25 -10.04
N SER A 175 13.32 13.28 -10.10
CA SER A 175 14.07 13.50 -11.34
C SER A 175 13.74 12.48 -12.44
N ARG A 176 13.19 11.31 -12.09
CA ARG A 176 12.76 10.25 -13.02
C ARG A 176 11.31 10.41 -13.52
N GLY A 177 10.70 11.57 -13.27
CA GLY A 177 9.33 11.90 -13.66
C GLY A 177 8.30 11.56 -12.58
N ALA A 178 7.04 11.50 -13.01
CA ALA A 178 5.92 11.14 -12.14
C ALA A 178 5.70 9.61 -12.12
N ARG A 179 5.33 9.11 -10.95
CA ARG A 179 4.87 7.74 -10.72
C ARG A 179 3.49 7.83 -10.09
N ILE A 180 2.52 7.12 -10.67
CA ILE A 180 1.12 7.23 -10.30
C ILE A 180 0.64 5.84 -9.94
N ALA A 181 0.00 5.72 -8.78
CA ALA A 181 -0.61 4.48 -8.37
C ALA A 181 -1.99 4.72 -7.75
N ALA A 182 -2.86 3.72 -7.87
CA ALA A 182 -4.21 3.78 -7.38
C ALA A 182 -4.62 2.52 -6.61
N GLY A 183 -5.49 2.71 -5.61
CA GLY A 183 -6.15 1.66 -4.85
C GLY A 183 -7.66 1.73 -4.97
N SER A 184 -8.34 0.63 -4.66
CA SER A 184 -9.80 0.47 -4.72
C SER A 184 -10.42 0.66 -6.12
N VAL A 185 -9.64 0.61 -7.19
CA VAL A 185 -10.12 0.84 -8.57
C VAL A 185 -9.73 -0.27 -9.55
N ALA A 186 -9.25 -1.40 -9.05
CA ALA A 186 -8.97 -2.62 -9.80
C ALA A 186 -8.89 -3.82 -8.83
N PRO A 187 -8.75 -5.07 -9.32
CA PRO A 187 -8.60 -6.26 -8.48
C PRO A 187 -7.36 -6.29 -7.57
N VAL A 188 -6.37 -5.44 -7.83
CA VAL A 188 -5.15 -5.22 -7.04
C VAL A 188 -4.82 -3.72 -7.03
N PRO A 189 -4.09 -3.19 -6.02
CA PRO A 189 -3.49 -1.86 -6.17
C PRO A 189 -2.47 -1.91 -7.31
N LEU A 190 -2.38 -0.85 -8.11
CA LEU A 190 -1.56 -0.86 -9.32
C LEU A 190 -0.89 0.48 -9.60
N ARG A 191 0.18 0.42 -10.41
CA ARG A 191 0.73 1.59 -11.11
C ARG A 191 -0.08 1.92 -12.34
N CYS A 192 -0.41 3.19 -12.52
CA CYS A 192 -1.15 3.71 -13.67
C CYS A 192 -0.17 4.15 -14.77
N ARG A 193 0.46 3.18 -15.44
CA ARG A 193 1.56 3.42 -16.38
C ARG A 193 1.13 4.21 -17.60
N GLN A 194 -0.10 4.04 -18.08
CA GLN A 194 -0.59 4.85 -19.19
C GLN A 194 -0.78 6.30 -18.74
N ALA A 195 -1.30 6.53 -17.53
CA ALA A 195 -1.39 7.88 -16.97
C ALA A 195 -0.01 8.53 -16.78
N GLU A 196 0.99 7.77 -16.32
CA GLU A 196 2.39 8.25 -16.22
C GLU A 196 2.95 8.68 -17.58
N ALA A 197 2.73 7.87 -18.63
CA ALA A 197 3.16 8.19 -19.99
C ALA A 197 2.45 9.44 -20.54
N ALA A 198 1.15 9.57 -20.30
CA ALA A 198 0.39 10.76 -20.70
C ALA A 198 0.91 12.03 -20.01
N VAL A 199 1.28 11.96 -18.73
CA VAL A 199 1.92 13.10 -18.04
C VAL A 199 3.24 13.48 -18.70
N ALA A 200 4.09 12.50 -19.03
CA ALA A 200 5.38 12.75 -19.66
C ALA A 200 5.25 13.35 -21.07
N GLN A 201 4.19 12.99 -21.80
CA GLN A 201 3.94 13.41 -23.19
C GLN A 201 3.03 14.63 -23.31
N GLY A 202 2.49 15.16 -22.21
CA GLY A 202 1.49 16.25 -22.23
C GLY A 202 0.14 15.84 -22.83
N GLY A 203 -0.23 14.55 -22.74
CA GLY A 203 -1.48 14.00 -23.26
C GLY A 203 -2.65 14.04 -22.28
N ASP A 204 -3.78 13.44 -22.67
CA ASP A 204 -4.96 13.30 -21.81
C ASP A 204 -4.74 12.24 -20.72
N VAL A 205 -4.30 12.71 -19.55
CA VAL A 205 -4.03 11.89 -18.36
C VAL A 205 -5.29 11.16 -17.87
N ARG A 206 -6.47 11.77 -18.00
CA ARG A 206 -7.71 11.14 -17.52
C ARG A 206 -8.08 9.97 -18.41
N ALA A 207 -8.07 10.15 -19.73
CA ALA A 207 -8.35 9.07 -20.66
C ALA A 207 -7.34 7.92 -20.49
N ALA A 208 -6.07 8.24 -20.26
CA ALA A 208 -5.03 7.24 -20.01
C ALA A 208 -5.24 6.47 -18.70
N LEU A 209 -5.56 7.16 -17.60
CA LEU A 209 -5.90 6.52 -16.33
C LEU A 209 -7.08 5.54 -16.46
N LEU A 210 -8.12 5.89 -17.22
CA LEU A 210 -9.29 5.03 -17.40
C LEU A 210 -8.97 3.72 -18.13
N ARG A 211 -7.85 3.65 -18.86
CA ARG A 211 -7.35 2.40 -19.46
C ARG A 211 -6.47 1.59 -18.50
N ASP A 212 -5.96 2.20 -17.43
CA ASP A 212 -5.19 1.49 -16.40
C ASP A 212 -6.12 0.79 -15.39
N ILE A 213 -7.28 1.39 -15.08
CA ILE A 213 -8.15 0.94 -13.99
C ILE A 213 -9.30 0.06 -14.48
N ALA A 214 -9.82 -0.81 -13.60
CA ALA A 214 -10.97 -1.67 -13.86
C ALA A 214 -11.88 -1.73 -12.62
N PRO A 215 -12.57 -0.61 -12.27
CA PRO A 215 -13.38 -0.54 -11.06
C PRO A 215 -14.66 -1.37 -11.21
N ILE A 216 -15.17 -1.88 -10.08
CA ILE A 216 -16.43 -2.62 -9.99
C ILE A 216 -17.49 -1.83 -9.21
N ASP A 217 -18.75 -2.19 -9.40
CA ASP A 217 -19.84 -1.79 -8.53
C ASP A 217 -19.78 -2.59 -7.22
N ASP A 218 -19.92 -1.90 -6.08
CA ASP A 218 -20.13 -2.54 -4.78
C ASP A 218 -21.00 -1.66 -3.87
N VAL A 219 -21.24 -2.13 -2.65
CA VAL A 219 -22.00 -1.41 -1.62
C VAL A 219 -21.39 -0.05 -1.23
N ARG A 220 -20.14 0.23 -1.60
CA ARG A 220 -19.43 1.46 -1.24
C ARG A 220 -19.57 2.50 -2.33
N ALA A 221 -19.47 2.12 -3.61
CA ALA A 221 -19.58 3.02 -4.76
C ALA A 221 -19.70 2.25 -6.08
N THR A 222 -20.29 2.91 -7.09
CA THR A 222 -20.32 2.40 -8.46
C THR A 222 -18.97 2.53 -9.18
N ALA A 223 -18.73 1.69 -10.17
CA ALA A 223 -17.59 1.73 -11.08
C ALA A 223 -17.48 3.10 -11.78
N LEU A 224 -18.61 3.63 -12.24
CA LEU A 224 -18.69 4.97 -12.85
C LEU A 224 -18.21 6.06 -11.88
N TYR A 225 -18.69 6.03 -10.63
CA TYR A 225 -18.26 6.97 -9.59
C TYR A 225 -16.76 6.86 -9.33
N ARG A 226 -16.24 5.63 -9.17
CA ARG A 226 -14.82 5.37 -8.91
C ARG A 226 -13.95 5.89 -10.04
N GLY A 227 -14.29 5.61 -11.30
CA GLY A 227 -13.54 6.10 -12.46
C GLY A 227 -13.51 7.64 -12.52
N ARG A 228 -14.68 8.29 -12.40
CA ARG A 228 -14.78 9.75 -12.47
C ARG A 228 -14.02 10.44 -11.33
N VAL A 229 -14.18 9.97 -10.10
CA VAL A 229 -13.55 10.58 -8.92
C VAL A 229 -12.04 10.34 -8.93
N THR A 230 -11.57 9.16 -9.31
CA THR A 230 -10.13 8.86 -9.40
C THR A 230 -9.45 9.78 -10.40
N GLY A 231 -10.05 9.98 -11.58
CA GLY A 231 -9.54 10.95 -12.57
C GLY A 231 -9.51 12.39 -12.04
N ASN A 232 -10.57 12.85 -11.36
CA ASN A 232 -10.59 14.18 -10.76
C ASN A 232 -9.52 14.37 -9.69
N VAL A 233 -9.32 13.35 -8.85
CA VAL A 233 -8.33 13.35 -7.79
C VAL A 233 -6.92 13.39 -8.38
N LEU A 234 -6.64 12.57 -9.40
CA LEU A 234 -5.35 12.54 -10.06
C LEU A 234 -4.97 13.91 -10.63
N LEU A 235 -5.86 14.56 -11.39
CA LEU A 235 -5.58 15.88 -11.96
C LEU A 235 -5.28 16.91 -10.88
N ARG A 236 -6.07 16.94 -9.79
CA ARG A 236 -5.82 17.86 -8.66
C ARG A 236 -4.49 17.58 -7.94
N LEU A 237 -4.06 16.32 -7.87
CA LEU A 237 -2.75 15.99 -7.29
C LEU A 237 -1.62 16.47 -8.20
N LEU A 238 -1.77 16.30 -9.52
CA LEU A 238 -0.76 16.72 -10.50
C LEU A 238 -0.58 18.25 -10.57
N GLU A 239 -1.64 19.03 -10.32
CA GLU A 239 -1.58 20.50 -10.21
C GLU A 239 -0.84 21.00 -8.95
N ARG A 240 -0.84 20.21 -7.87
CA ARG A 240 -0.30 20.59 -6.55
C ARG A 240 1.05 19.96 -6.22
N SER A 241 1.48 19.00 -7.04
CA SER A 241 2.68 18.18 -6.85
C SER A 241 3.92 18.87 -7.36
#